data_AF-R6CJC7-F1
#
_entry.id   AF-R6CJC7-F1
#
_cell.length_a   1.000
_cell.length_b   1.000
_cell.length_c   1.000
_cell.angle_alpha   90.00
_cell.angle_beta   90.00
_cell.angle_gamma   90.00
#
_symmetry.space_group_name_H-M   'P 1'
#
loop_
_entity.id
_entity.type
_entity.pdbx_description
1 polymer ?
#
loop_
_entity_poly.entity_id
_entity_poly.type
_entity_poly.pdbx_seq_one_letter_code
_entity_poly.pdbx_strand_id
1 'polypeptide(L)'
;MLIPNFFLDRYTKATDLMIACKFYSMIGSFTKRNSKGYELSIKEKTLADICGCSVATVRRSLQRLCNDGLVISMHRPHRPNGTLGTYIYTIKDFACDRGYFSINKRAFEQLSPKAFQIYVWFCRLRGGSCNSFYQSLSDLQRITGVSRSRISAIINELVRLRLVYKQRKKTRCGDYTDNTYFVVVYIRSKRIYKKMSHRLSGAMTQAYKSMTYTNKKKLIYYVTDICKKSLAHYIKFLYINKERCRL
;
A
#
# COMPACT_ATOMS: atom_id res chain seq x y z
N MET A 1 -2.69 0.99 -2.58
CA MET A 1 -2.31 2.07 -3.53
C MET A 1 -0.80 2.05 -3.70
N LEU A 2 -0.29 2.49 -4.84
CA LEU A 2 1.15 2.56 -5.12
C LEU A 2 1.66 3.99 -4.93
N ILE A 3 2.79 4.14 -4.25
CA ILE A 3 3.45 5.41 -4.00
C ILE A 3 4.88 5.32 -4.54
N PRO A 4 5.38 6.36 -5.24
CA PRO A 4 6.76 6.37 -5.72
C PRO A 4 7.76 6.31 -4.56
N ASN A 5 8.80 5.50 -4.70
CA ASN A 5 9.79 5.30 -3.63
C ASN A 5 10.44 6.61 -3.14
N PHE A 6 10.74 7.53 -4.05
CA PHE A 6 11.44 8.78 -3.75
C PHE A 6 10.61 9.77 -2.92
N PHE A 7 9.31 9.54 -2.71
CA PHE A 7 8.47 10.43 -1.90
C PHE A 7 8.98 10.58 -0.47
N LEU A 8 9.52 9.50 0.10
CA LEU A 8 10.06 9.51 1.46
C LEU A 8 11.33 10.36 1.59
N ASP A 9 12.14 10.40 0.54
CA ASP A 9 13.38 11.18 0.50
C ASP A 9 13.10 12.65 0.21
N ARG A 10 12.11 12.93 -0.66
CA ARG A 10 11.77 14.30 -1.09
C ARG A 10 10.92 15.04 -0.06
N TYR A 11 9.93 14.38 0.54
CA TYR A 11 8.96 15.03 1.43
C TYR A 11 9.25 14.69 2.89
N THR A 12 10.22 15.39 3.48
CA THR A 12 10.67 15.15 4.86
C THR A 12 9.65 15.58 5.92
N LYS A 13 8.79 16.56 5.59
CA LYS A 13 7.70 17.01 6.47
C LYS A 13 6.53 16.04 6.40
N ALA A 14 6.10 15.58 7.57
CA ALA A 14 5.06 14.57 7.73
C ALA A 14 3.72 14.94 7.04
N THR A 15 3.28 16.20 7.17
CA THR A 15 2.05 16.69 6.52
C THR A 15 2.18 16.73 5.00
N ASP A 16 3.33 17.18 4.48
CA ASP A 16 3.58 17.30 3.05
C ASP A 16 3.59 15.91 2.41
N LEU A 17 4.28 14.94 3.03
CA LEU A 17 4.28 13.54 2.64
C LEU A 17 2.87 12.94 2.63
N MET A 18 2.08 13.20 3.67
CA MET A 18 0.72 12.67 3.77
C MET A 18 -0.19 13.22 2.67
N ILE A 19 -0.13 14.53 2.39
CA ILE A 19 -0.87 15.17 1.30
C ILE A 19 -0.42 14.64 -0.06
N ALA A 20 0.89 14.52 -0.28
CA ALA A 20 1.46 13.98 -1.52
C ALA A 20 0.97 12.55 -1.77
N CYS A 21 1.05 11.68 -0.76
CA CYS A 21 0.53 10.32 -0.81
C CYS A 21 -0.99 10.31 -1.03
N LYS A 22 -1.73 11.24 -0.42
CA LYS A 22 -3.19 11.33 -0.59
C LYS A 22 -3.57 11.67 -2.01
N PHE A 23 -2.89 12.62 -2.66
CA PHE A 23 -3.09 12.91 -4.07
C PHE A 23 -2.86 11.66 -4.93
N TYR A 24 -1.73 10.97 -4.73
CA TYR A 24 -1.45 9.73 -5.45
C TYR A 24 -2.47 8.62 -5.19
N SER A 25 -3.09 8.60 -4.01
CA SER A 25 -4.15 7.63 -3.68
C SER A 25 -5.44 7.79 -4.48
N MET A 26 -5.66 9.00 -5.01
CA MET A 26 -6.84 9.39 -5.77
C MET A 26 -6.68 9.19 -7.27
N ILE A 27 -5.44 9.00 -7.74
CA ILE A 27 -5.15 8.66 -9.12
C ILE A 27 -5.61 7.22 -9.38
N GLY A 28 -6.48 7.05 -10.37
CA GLY A 28 -7.00 5.78 -10.83
C GLY A 28 -7.25 5.80 -12.34
N SER A 29 -7.81 4.71 -12.87
CA SER A 29 -7.98 4.52 -14.31
C SER A 29 -8.85 5.58 -15.01
N PHE A 30 -9.76 6.22 -14.27
CA PHE A 30 -10.68 7.24 -14.79
C PHE A 30 -10.28 8.66 -14.37
N THR A 31 -9.10 8.85 -13.79
CA THR A 31 -8.63 10.17 -13.42
C THR A 31 -8.28 10.94 -14.69
N LYS A 32 -8.86 12.14 -14.83
CA LYS A 32 -8.58 13.02 -15.96
C LYS A 32 -7.07 13.30 -16.01
N ARG A 33 -6.48 13.11 -17.19
CA ARG A 33 -5.06 13.32 -17.45
C ARG A 33 -4.92 14.37 -18.55
N ASN A 34 -4.03 15.33 -18.33
CA ASN A 34 -3.63 16.32 -19.31
C ASN A 34 -2.14 16.13 -19.64
N SER A 35 -1.58 16.97 -20.53
CA SER A 35 -0.16 16.90 -20.92
C SER A 35 0.81 17.14 -19.76
N LYS A 36 0.36 17.78 -18.67
CA LYS A 36 1.18 18.11 -17.50
C LYS A 36 1.09 17.04 -16.40
N GLY A 37 -0.05 16.33 -16.28
CA GLY A 37 -0.26 15.31 -15.25
C GLY A 37 -1.73 14.97 -15.02
N TYR A 38 -2.06 14.58 -13.80
CA TYR A 38 -3.42 14.18 -13.39
C TYR A 38 -4.19 15.34 -12.75
N GLU A 39 -5.43 15.53 -13.14
CA GLU A 39 -6.33 16.51 -12.53
C GLU A 39 -7.14 15.87 -11.41
N LEU A 40 -7.00 16.42 -10.21
CA LEU A 40 -7.72 15.99 -9.01
C LEU A 40 -8.55 17.13 -8.44
N SER A 41 -9.76 16.83 -7.98
CA SER A 41 -10.57 17.79 -7.21
C SER A 41 -10.76 17.31 -5.78
N ILE A 42 -10.34 18.14 -4.81
CA ILE A 42 -10.51 17.90 -3.38
C ILE A 42 -10.61 19.23 -2.64
N LYS A 43 -11.42 19.30 -1.58
CA LYS A 43 -11.50 20.49 -0.73
C LYS A 43 -10.27 20.55 0.18
N GLU A 44 -9.71 21.74 0.37
CA GLU A 44 -8.63 21.95 1.36
C GLU A 44 -9.08 21.56 2.78
N LYS A 45 -10.37 21.76 3.10
CA LYS A 45 -10.95 21.31 4.37
C LYS A 45 -10.82 19.79 4.53
N THR A 46 -11.10 19.01 3.49
CA THR A 46 -10.95 17.55 3.53
C THR A 46 -9.48 17.14 3.74
N LEU A 47 -8.53 17.84 3.13
CA LEU A 47 -7.10 17.60 3.39
C LEU A 47 -6.73 17.95 4.83
N ALA A 48 -7.29 19.03 5.36
CA ALA A 48 -7.08 19.48 6.73
C ALA A 48 -7.60 18.45 7.74
N ASP A 49 -8.82 17.94 7.50
CA ASP A 49 -9.45 16.89 8.30
C ASP A 49 -8.61 15.59 8.27
N ILE A 50 -8.14 15.17 7.10
CA ILE A 50 -7.26 13.99 6.93
C ILE A 50 -5.95 14.16 7.70
N CYS A 51 -5.35 15.34 7.64
CA CYS A 51 -4.08 15.60 8.32
C CYS A 51 -4.25 15.96 9.81
N GLY A 52 -5.49 16.11 10.30
CA GLY A 52 -5.78 16.57 11.67
C GLY A 52 -5.17 17.95 11.97
N CYS A 53 -5.19 18.87 11.00
CA CYS A 53 -4.57 20.19 11.12
C CYS A 53 -5.45 21.31 10.55
N SER A 54 -5.01 22.56 10.66
CA SER A 54 -5.74 23.71 10.11
C SER A 54 -5.60 23.83 8.59
N VAL A 55 -6.60 24.40 7.94
CA VAL A 55 -6.55 24.72 6.49
C VAL A 55 -5.35 25.62 6.15
N ALA A 56 -4.99 26.56 7.03
CA ALA A 56 -3.80 27.39 6.86
C ALA A 56 -2.50 26.57 6.83
N THR A 57 -2.44 25.47 7.59
CA THR A 57 -1.30 24.55 7.55
C THR A 57 -1.27 23.76 6.25
N VAL A 58 -2.43 23.30 5.77
CA VAL A 58 -2.56 22.66 4.46
C VAL A 58 -2.09 23.59 3.34
N ARG A 59 -2.47 24.87 3.34
CA ARG A 59 -2.02 25.83 2.32
C ARG A 59 -0.50 26.00 2.31
N ARG A 60 0.13 26.11 3.49
CA ARG A 60 1.59 26.15 3.60
C ARG A 60 2.25 24.88 3.07
N SER A 61 1.66 23.72 3.32
CA SER A 61 2.12 22.44 2.76
C SER A 61 1.95 22.39 1.24
N LEU A 62 0.80 22.82 0.72
CA LEU A 62 0.53 22.87 -0.72
C LEU A 62 1.51 23.79 -1.44
N GLN A 63 1.81 24.97 -0.88
CA GLN A 63 2.82 25.87 -1.45
C GLN A 63 4.19 25.21 -1.56
N ARG A 64 4.61 24.43 -0.54
CA ARG A 64 5.86 23.66 -0.61
C ARG A 64 5.79 22.57 -1.67
N LEU A 65 4.68 21.85 -1.77
CA LEU A 65 4.49 20.84 -2.82
C LEU A 65 4.45 21.44 -4.23
N CYS A 66 4.01 22.70 -4.38
CA CYS A 66 4.12 23.46 -5.62
C CYS A 66 5.58 23.80 -5.94
N ASN A 67 6.31 24.34 -4.96
CA ASN A 67 7.75 24.64 -5.12
C ASN A 67 8.56 23.37 -5.43
N ASP A 68 8.17 22.23 -4.86
CA ASP A 68 8.76 20.92 -5.13
C ASP A 68 8.32 20.34 -6.48
N GLY A 69 7.42 20.99 -7.23
CA GLY A 69 6.98 20.54 -8.55
C GLY A 69 6.12 19.26 -8.55
N LEU A 70 5.55 18.87 -7.40
CA LEU A 70 4.52 17.82 -7.34
C LEU A 70 3.18 18.37 -7.85
N VAL A 71 2.79 19.52 -7.29
CA VAL A 71 1.56 20.23 -7.69
C VAL A 71 1.97 21.27 -8.73
N ILE A 72 1.65 21.02 -9.99
CA ILE A 72 2.03 21.88 -11.11
C ILE A 72 1.16 23.13 -11.15
N SER A 73 -0.13 22.98 -10.86
CA SER A 73 -1.05 24.11 -10.78
C SER A 73 -2.21 23.81 -9.85
N MET A 74 -2.79 24.87 -9.30
CA MET A 74 -3.97 24.82 -8.43
C MET A 74 -4.86 26.01 -8.79
N HIS A 75 -6.11 25.74 -9.15
CA HIS A 75 -7.08 26.79 -9.48
C HIS A 75 -8.49 26.43 -8.99
N ARG A 76 -9.39 27.42 -8.92
CA ARG A 76 -10.81 27.21 -8.59
C ARG A 76 -11.64 27.66 -9.78
N PRO A 77 -12.51 26.80 -10.34
CA PRO A 77 -13.42 27.22 -11.38
C PRO A 77 -14.51 28.13 -10.78
N HIS A 78 -14.95 29.13 -11.53
CA HIS A 78 -16.18 29.85 -11.22
C HIS A 78 -17.39 29.01 -11.64
N ARG A 79 -18.39 28.96 -10.77
CA ARG A 79 -19.69 28.36 -11.10
C ARG A 79 -20.55 29.39 -11.83
N PRO A 80 -21.59 28.95 -12.57
CA PRO A 80 -22.53 29.86 -13.24
C PRO A 80 -23.18 30.88 -12.30
N ASN A 81 -23.34 30.53 -11.02
CA ASN A 81 -23.88 31.41 -9.98
C ASN A 81 -22.85 32.37 -9.34
N GLY A 82 -21.68 32.57 -9.96
CA GLY A 82 -20.61 33.44 -9.47
C GLY A 82 -19.78 32.87 -8.31
N THR A 83 -20.25 31.81 -7.64
CA THR A 83 -19.52 31.22 -6.50
C THR A 83 -18.29 30.43 -6.95
N LEU A 84 -17.24 30.45 -6.13
CA LEU A 84 -16.03 29.69 -6.40
C LEU A 84 -16.23 28.18 -6.12
N GLY A 85 -15.88 27.36 -7.10
CA GLY A 85 -15.89 25.91 -7.01
C GLY A 85 -14.82 25.34 -6.07
N THR A 86 -14.69 24.00 -6.09
CA THR A 86 -13.63 23.29 -5.35
C THR A 86 -12.31 23.42 -6.10
N TYR A 87 -11.20 23.43 -5.36
CA TYR A 87 -9.88 23.43 -5.98
C TYR A 87 -9.69 22.24 -6.92
N ILE A 88 -9.08 22.51 -8.06
CA ILE A 88 -8.59 21.54 -9.03
C ILE A 88 -7.06 21.64 -9.01
N TYR A 89 -6.42 20.52 -8.74
CA TYR A 89 -4.97 20.37 -8.65
C TYR A 89 -4.48 19.57 -9.86
N THR A 90 -3.43 20.06 -10.52
CA THR A 90 -2.69 19.28 -11.52
C THR A 90 -1.49 18.63 -10.83
N ILE A 91 -1.54 17.33 -10.64
CA ILE A 91 -0.48 16.54 -10.00
C ILE A 91 0.44 15.97 -11.06
N LYS A 92 1.73 16.22 -10.93
CA LYS A 92 2.75 15.72 -11.85
C LYS A 92 2.69 14.20 -11.94
N ASP A 93 2.71 13.70 -13.16
CA ASP A 93 2.84 12.28 -13.42
C ASP A 93 4.32 11.90 -13.40
N PHE A 94 4.75 11.29 -12.29
CA PHE A 94 6.08 10.72 -12.21
C PHE A 94 6.13 9.37 -12.92
N ALA A 95 6.67 9.34 -14.14
CA ALA A 95 7.18 8.12 -14.77
C ALA A 95 8.31 7.58 -13.89
N CYS A 96 8.01 6.67 -12.97
CA CYS A 96 8.97 6.27 -11.94
C CYS A 96 9.78 5.04 -12.38
N ASP A 97 11.00 5.32 -12.83
CA ASP A 97 12.14 4.41 -12.97
C ASP A 97 12.57 3.79 -11.62
N ARG A 98 12.42 4.53 -10.52
CA ARG A 98 12.84 4.14 -9.15
C ARG A 98 11.85 3.27 -8.38
N GLY A 99 10.80 2.78 -9.05
CA GLY A 99 9.85 1.81 -8.49
C GLY A 99 8.86 2.39 -7.47
N TYR A 100 8.00 1.51 -6.97
CA TYR A 100 6.86 1.85 -6.11
C TYR A 100 6.81 0.94 -4.88
N PHE A 101 6.21 1.46 -3.81
CA PHE A 101 5.78 0.66 -2.67
C PHE A 101 4.28 0.82 -2.45
N SER A 102 3.66 -0.18 -1.83
CA SER A 102 2.22 -0.17 -1.60
C SER A 102 1.85 0.10 -0.16
N ILE A 103 0.81 0.91 0.01
CA ILE A 103 0.26 1.31 1.31
C ILE A 103 -1.25 1.10 1.37
N ASN A 104 -1.78 0.94 2.59
CA ASN A 104 -3.22 0.78 2.86
C ASN A 104 -3.91 2.15 2.94
N LYS A 105 -5.03 2.33 2.22
CA LYS A 105 -5.78 3.60 2.19
C LYS A 105 -6.35 4.02 3.54
N ARG A 106 -6.68 3.05 4.41
CA ARG A 106 -7.20 3.32 5.77
C ARG A 106 -6.23 4.08 6.65
N ALA A 107 -4.93 4.05 6.33
CA ALA A 107 -3.92 4.79 7.07
C ALA A 107 -4.16 6.30 7.08
N PHE A 108 -4.79 6.86 6.03
CA PHE A 108 -5.12 8.30 6.00
C PHE A 108 -6.19 8.71 7.00
N GLU A 109 -7.10 7.80 7.34
CA GLU A 109 -8.26 8.09 8.20
C GLU A 109 -7.93 7.90 9.68
N GLN A 110 -6.85 7.16 9.98
CA GLN A 110 -6.59 6.64 11.33
C GLN A 110 -5.29 7.15 11.94
N LEU A 111 -4.38 7.73 11.14
CA LEU A 111 -3.05 8.12 11.61
C LEU A 111 -2.86 9.63 11.53
N SER A 112 -2.24 10.19 12.57
CA SER A 112 -1.64 11.51 12.50
C SER A 112 -0.55 11.56 11.42
N PRO A 113 -0.19 12.74 10.87
CA PRO A 113 0.86 12.85 9.87
C PRO A 113 2.18 12.20 10.28
N LYS A 114 2.58 12.32 11.54
CA LYS A 114 3.84 11.74 12.04
C LYS A 114 3.74 10.21 12.17
N ALA A 115 2.62 9.68 12.64
CA ALA A 115 2.39 8.23 12.65
C ALA A 115 2.32 7.66 11.22
N PHE A 116 1.69 8.40 10.31
CA PHE A 116 1.64 8.09 8.88
C PHE A 116 3.03 8.04 8.27
N GLN A 117 3.91 9.01 8.55
CA GLN A 117 5.29 9.01 8.07
C GLN A 117 6.04 7.72 8.46
N ILE A 118 5.95 7.29 9.72
CA ILE A 118 6.58 6.04 10.18
C ILE A 118 5.95 4.82 9.49
N TYR A 119 4.63 4.79 9.34
CA TYR A 119 3.93 3.72 8.63
C TYR A 119 4.36 3.61 7.15
N VAL A 120 4.55 4.74 6.46
CA VAL A 120 5.02 4.76 5.06
C VAL A 120 6.45 4.20 4.98
N TRP A 121 7.34 4.55 5.92
CA TRP A 121 8.67 3.93 6.04
C TRP A 121 8.59 2.41 6.22
N PHE A 122 7.69 1.92 7.06
CA PHE A 122 7.48 0.47 7.25
C PHE A 122 7.07 -0.19 5.94
N CYS A 123 6.19 0.45 5.18
CA CYS A 123 5.74 -0.05 3.88
C CYS A 123 6.84 -0.03 2.82
N ARG A 124 7.83 0.85 2.93
CA ARG A 124 9.01 0.92 2.06
C ARG A 124 10.09 -0.10 2.42
N LEU A 125 10.27 -0.37 3.71
CA LEU A 125 11.28 -1.30 4.25
C LEU A 125 10.88 -2.77 4.10
N ARG A 126 9.58 -3.07 3.99
CA ARG A 126 9.09 -4.45 3.90
C ARG A 126 9.68 -5.16 2.66
N GLY A 127 10.10 -6.41 2.85
CA GLY A 127 10.49 -7.27 1.73
C GLY A 127 9.30 -7.58 0.82
N GLY A 128 9.55 -7.60 -0.50
CA GLY A 128 8.50 -7.82 -1.51
C GLY A 128 7.79 -9.17 -1.37
N SER A 129 8.49 -10.22 -0.95
CA SER A 129 7.97 -11.60 -0.81
C SER A 129 7.30 -11.88 0.53
N CYS A 130 7.76 -11.26 1.61
CA CYS A 130 7.37 -11.60 2.98
C CYS A 130 6.52 -10.53 3.70
N ASN A 131 6.37 -9.34 3.11
CA ASN A 131 5.73 -8.16 3.74
C ASN A 131 6.29 -7.84 5.13
N SER A 132 7.52 -8.24 5.41
CA SER A 132 8.16 -8.10 6.72
C SER A 132 9.52 -7.45 6.64
N PHE A 133 9.98 -6.91 7.78
CA PHE A 133 11.33 -6.37 7.97
C PHE A 133 11.73 -6.48 9.46
N TYR A 134 13.01 -6.26 9.77
CA TYR A 134 13.62 -6.56 11.08
C TYR A 134 14.48 -5.43 11.67
N GLN A 135 14.34 -4.19 11.18
CA GLN A 135 15.10 -3.05 11.67
C GLN A 135 14.86 -2.80 13.17
N SER A 136 15.93 -2.51 13.91
CA SER A 136 15.88 -2.14 15.31
C SER A 136 15.23 -0.77 15.52
N LEU A 137 14.85 -0.43 16.75
CA LEU A 137 14.36 0.93 17.05
C LEU A 137 15.44 2.01 16.82
N SER A 138 16.72 1.67 16.99
CA SER A 138 17.84 2.57 16.72
C SER A 138 17.99 2.83 15.21
N ASP A 139 17.82 1.80 14.38
CA ASP A 139 17.82 1.95 12.92
C ASP A 139 16.66 2.82 12.46
N LEU A 140 15.46 2.57 12.99
CA LEU A 140 14.28 3.37 12.68
C LEU A 140 14.47 4.83 13.11
N GLN A 141 15.11 5.09 14.25
CA GLN A 141 15.45 6.46 14.67
C GLN A 141 16.41 7.12 13.68
N ARG A 142 17.46 6.41 13.25
CA ARG A 142 18.44 6.93 12.28
C ARG A 142 17.80 7.26 10.92
N ILE A 143 16.89 6.41 10.45
CA ILE A 143 16.23 6.58 9.14
C ILE A 143 15.17 7.68 9.20
N THR A 144 14.40 7.76 10.29
CA THR A 144 13.22 8.64 10.37
C THR A 144 13.48 9.98 11.06
N GLY A 145 14.59 10.09 11.81
CA GLY A 145 14.89 11.23 12.69
C GLY A 145 13.94 11.36 13.88
N VAL A 146 13.12 10.35 14.17
CA VAL A 146 12.15 10.36 15.29
C VAL A 146 12.75 9.62 16.49
N SER A 147 12.53 10.13 17.71
CA SER A 147 13.04 9.50 18.92
C SER A 147 12.51 8.06 19.10
N ARG A 148 13.37 7.18 19.63
CA ARG A 148 13.01 5.78 19.92
C ARG A 148 11.73 5.62 20.74
N SER A 149 11.53 6.46 21.75
CA SER A 149 10.31 6.44 22.59
C SER A 149 9.06 6.73 21.78
N ARG A 150 9.12 7.76 20.92
CA ARG A 150 8.01 8.14 20.05
C ARG A 150 7.75 7.09 18.97
N ILE A 151 8.79 6.51 18.38
CA ILE A 151 8.66 5.39 17.44
C ILE A 151 7.96 4.20 18.12
N SER A 152 8.36 3.85 19.34
CA SER A 152 7.75 2.75 20.09
C SER A 152 6.25 2.98 20.34
N ALA A 153 5.88 4.21 20.73
CA ALA A 153 4.48 4.59 20.89
C ALA A 153 3.68 4.48 19.59
N ILE A 154 4.24 4.96 18.47
CA ILE A 154 3.62 4.86 17.14
C ILE A 154 3.49 3.39 16.71
N ILE A 155 4.50 2.55 16.96
CA ILE A 155 4.41 1.12 16.64
C ILE A 155 3.23 0.48 17.38
N ASN A 156 3.06 0.78 18.67
CA ASN A 156 1.92 0.26 19.45
C ASN A 156 0.58 0.74 18.87
N GLU A 157 0.51 1.99 18.42
CA GLU A 157 -0.66 2.53 17.70
C GLU A 157 -0.93 1.78 16.38
N LEU A 158 0.10 1.54 15.56
CA LEU A 158 -0.01 0.81 14.29
C LEU A 158 -0.47 -0.65 14.50
N VAL A 159 -0.02 -1.28 15.60
CA VAL A 159 -0.45 -2.62 16.00
C VAL A 159 -1.91 -2.61 16.44
N ARG A 160 -2.31 -1.65 17.28
CA ARG A 160 -3.70 -1.48 17.73
C ARG A 160 -4.65 -1.28 16.54
N LEU A 161 -4.25 -0.49 15.55
CA LEU A 161 -5.01 -0.22 14.32
C LEU A 161 -4.94 -1.35 13.28
N ARG A 162 -4.22 -2.45 13.58
CA ARG A 162 -4.03 -3.61 12.69
C ARG A 162 -3.43 -3.23 11.33
N LEU A 163 -2.61 -2.19 11.30
CA LEU A 163 -1.81 -1.79 10.13
C LEU A 163 -0.47 -2.53 10.09
N VAL A 164 0.04 -2.94 11.25
CA VAL A 164 1.29 -3.67 11.42
C VAL A 164 1.11 -4.78 12.46
N TYR A 165 1.74 -5.94 12.27
CA TYR A 165 1.91 -6.93 13.34
C TYR A 165 3.37 -6.95 13.80
N LYS A 166 3.57 -7.10 15.10
CA LYS A 166 4.89 -7.19 15.72
C LYS A 166 5.09 -8.60 16.26
N GLN A 167 6.13 -9.27 15.80
CA GLN A 167 6.54 -10.57 16.32
C GLN A 167 7.86 -10.43 17.07
N ARG A 168 7.85 -10.82 18.35
CA ARG A 168 9.07 -11.00 19.14
C ARG A 168 9.77 -12.28 18.68
N LYS A 169 11.07 -12.22 18.47
CA LYS A 169 11.90 -13.38 18.17
C LYS A 169 12.78 -13.68 19.38
N LYS A 170 12.78 -14.96 19.79
CA LYS A 170 13.63 -15.49 20.85
C LYS A 170 14.72 -16.33 20.19
N THR A 171 15.96 -16.17 20.61
CA THR A 171 17.08 -17.00 20.16
C THR A 171 16.98 -18.39 20.77
N ARG A 172 17.78 -19.33 20.24
CA ARG A 172 17.94 -20.66 20.85
C ARG A 172 18.51 -20.57 22.28
N CYS A 173 19.29 -19.54 22.58
CA CYS A 173 19.87 -19.27 23.90
C CYS A 173 18.88 -18.63 24.88
N GLY A 174 17.67 -18.29 24.43
CA GLY A 174 16.63 -17.70 25.28
C GLY A 174 16.61 -16.16 25.28
N ASP A 175 17.56 -15.51 24.63
CA ASP A 175 17.60 -14.05 24.49
C ASP A 175 16.59 -13.54 23.46
N TYR A 176 16.24 -12.26 23.53
CA TYR A 176 15.38 -11.62 22.53
C TYR A 176 16.21 -10.91 21.46
N THR A 177 15.94 -11.22 20.19
CA THR A 177 16.48 -10.42 19.07
C THR A 177 15.53 -9.28 18.72
N ASP A 178 15.93 -8.47 17.76
CA ASP A 178 15.07 -7.46 17.16
C ASP A 178 13.73 -8.04 16.69
N ASN A 179 12.69 -7.24 16.85
CA ASN A 179 11.33 -7.61 16.47
C ASN A 179 11.23 -7.69 14.95
N THR A 180 10.48 -8.67 14.47
CA THR A 180 10.06 -8.70 13.06
C THR A 180 8.71 -8.00 12.95
N TYR A 181 8.63 -7.01 12.07
CA TYR A 181 7.40 -6.27 11.78
C TYR A 181 6.80 -6.77 10.47
N PHE A 182 5.49 -6.97 10.43
CA PHE A 182 4.74 -7.38 9.25
C PHE A 182 3.73 -6.29 8.89
N VAL A 183 3.82 -5.77 7.66
CA VAL A 183 2.94 -4.69 7.19
C VAL A 183 1.68 -5.27 6.58
N VAL A 184 0.52 -4.77 7.00
CA VAL A 184 -0.78 -5.16 6.46
C VAL A 184 -1.11 -4.31 5.23
N VAL A 185 -0.64 -4.77 4.08
CA VAL A 185 -0.81 -4.07 2.79
C VAL A 185 -2.23 -4.25 2.23
N TYR A 186 -2.88 -5.38 2.54
CA TYR A 186 -4.19 -5.72 2.00
C TYR A 186 -5.05 -6.39 3.09
N ILE A 187 -6.10 -5.72 3.53
CA ILE A 187 -7.21 -6.42 4.17
C ILE A 187 -7.99 -7.01 3.01
N ARG A 188 -7.80 -8.31 2.74
CA ARG A 188 -8.80 -9.04 1.95
C ARG A 188 -10.12 -8.75 2.65
N SER A 189 -11.02 -8.01 2.00
CA SER A 189 -12.44 -7.95 2.35
C SER A 189 -12.80 -9.35 2.83
N LYS A 190 -13.38 -9.47 4.04
CA LYS A 190 -13.73 -10.75 4.69
C LYS A 190 -13.95 -11.76 3.58
N ARG A 191 -12.99 -12.68 3.36
CA ARG A 191 -13.25 -13.75 2.41
C ARG A 191 -14.46 -14.42 3.02
N ILE A 192 -15.64 -14.20 2.44
CA ILE A 192 -16.72 -15.14 2.59
C ILE A 192 -16.13 -16.38 1.94
N TYR A 193 -15.51 -17.22 2.76
CA TYR A 193 -15.21 -18.56 2.38
C TYR A 193 -16.60 -19.19 2.24
N LYS A 194 -17.16 -19.15 1.03
CA LYS A 194 -18.14 -20.16 0.67
C LYS A 194 -17.39 -21.46 0.90
N LYS A 195 -17.70 -22.19 1.98
CA LYS A 195 -17.12 -23.51 2.25
C LYS A 195 -17.23 -24.27 0.94
N MET A 196 -16.09 -24.62 0.34
CA MET A 196 -16.10 -25.52 -0.80
C MET A 196 -16.74 -26.81 -0.30
N SER A 197 -17.81 -27.25 -0.97
CA SER A 197 -18.40 -28.55 -0.73
C SER A 197 -17.29 -29.60 -0.72
N HIS A 198 -17.26 -30.42 0.35
CA HIS A 198 -16.24 -31.44 0.61
C HIS A 198 -16.05 -32.44 -0.55
N ARG A 199 -16.97 -32.48 -1.52
CA ARG A 199 -16.91 -33.36 -2.70
C ARG A 199 -15.74 -33.05 -3.66
N LEU A 200 -15.20 -31.82 -3.69
CA LEU A 200 -14.10 -31.46 -4.61
C LEU A 200 -12.68 -31.72 -4.06
N SER A 201 -12.54 -32.01 -2.76
CA SER A 201 -11.23 -32.13 -2.10
C SER A 201 -10.50 -33.45 -2.43
N GLY A 202 -11.24 -34.55 -2.63
CA GLY A 202 -10.65 -35.87 -2.89
C GLY A 202 -9.97 -35.95 -4.26
N ALA A 203 -10.70 -35.61 -5.32
CA ALA A 203 -10.21 -35.70 -6.71
C ALA A 203 -8.98 -34.82 -6.99
N MET A 204 -8.93 -33.62 -6.40
CA MET A 204 -7.83 -32.67 -6.58
C MET A 204 -6.53 -33.14 -5.88
N THR A 205 -6.67 -33.85 -4.76
CA THR A 205 -5.53 -34.34 -3.97
C THR A 205 -4.85 -35.52 -4.68
N GLN A 206 -5.64 -36.37 -5.33
CA GLN A 206 -5.14 -37.53 -6.08
C GLN A 206 -4.41 -37.10 -7.36
N ALA A 207 -4.95 -36.12 -8.09
CA ALA A 207 -4.31 -35.54 -9.27
C ALA A 207 -2.97 -34.85 -8.97
N TYR A 208 -2.86 -34.16 -7.82
CA TYR A 208 -1.58 -33.56 -7.40
C TYR A 208 -0.54 -34.63 -7.05
N LYS A 209 -0.94 -35.70 -6.36
CA LYS A 209 -0.03 -36.80 -6.02
C LYS A 209 0.56 -37.46 -7.28
N SER A 210 -0.25 -37.65 -8.32
CA SER A 210 0.15 -38.28 -9.60
C SER A 210 0.93 -37.37 -10.55
N MET A 211 1.18 -36.09 -10.24
CA MET A 211 1.97 -35.21 -11.11
C MET A 211 3.48 -35.44 -10.98
N THR A 212 4.18 -35.36 -12.10
CA THR A 212 5.65 -35.37 -12.16
C THR A 212 6.23 -34.12 -11.47
N TYR A 213 7.47 -34.23 -10.98
CA TYR A 213 8.13 -33.18 -10.21
C TYR A 213 8.21 -31.84 -10.96
N THR A 214 8.52 -31.87 -12.25
CA THR A 214 8.59 -30.69 -13.12
C THR A 214 7.24 -29.97 -13.25
N ASN A 215 6.15 -30.74 -13.33
CA ASN A 215 4.80 -30.20 -13.41
C ASN A 215 4.31 -29.66 -12.05
N LYS A 216 4.72 -30.28 -10.93
CA LYS A 216 4.49 -29.74 -9.57
C LYS A 216 5.19 -28.39 -9.39
N LYS A 217 6.42 -28.26 -9.89
CA LYS A 217 7.21 -27.02 -9.79
C LYS A 217 6.60 -25.88 -10.63
N LYS A 218 6.13 -26.16 -11.85
CA LYS A 218 5.38 -25.20 -12.69
C LYS A 218 4.06 -24.76 -12.05
N LEU A 219 3.34 -25.67 -11.41
CA LEU A 219 2.10 -25.37 -10.68
C LEU A 219 2.36 -24.43 -9.50
N ILE A 220 3.41 -24.67 -8.72
CA ILE A 220 3.81 -23.80 -7.59
C ILE A 220 4.18 -22.41 -8.10
N TYR A 221 4.92 -22.33 -9.21
CA TYR A 221 5.33 -21.06 -9.82
C TYR A 221 4.15 -20.23 -10.36
N TYR A 222 3.16 -20.89 -10.97
CA TYR A 222 1.93 -20.23 -11.44
C TYR A 222 1.01 -19.79 -10.29
N VAL A 223 1.01 -20.50 -9.17
CA VAL A 223 0.19 -20.18 -7.97
C VAL A 223 0.77 -19.03 -7.16
N THR A 224 2.08 -18.83 -7.21
CA THR A 224 2.72 -17.67 -6.60
C THR A 224 2.36 -16.37 -7.32
N ASP A 225 1.97 -16.42 -8.60
CA ASP A 225 1.72 -15.23 -9.41
C ASP A 225 0.23 -14.88 -9.57
N ILE A 226 -0.69 -15.84 -9.44
CA ILE A 226 -2.13 -15.58 -9.56
C ILE A 226 -2.92 -16.18 -8.39
N CYS A 227 -3.80 -15.36 -7.79
CA CYS A 227 -4.71 -15.74 -6.72
C CYS A 227 -5.34 -17.13 -6.93
N LYS A 228 -5.36 -17.99 -5.89
CA LYS A 228 -5.93 -19.36 -5.80
C LYS A 228 -7.24 -19.68 -6.56
N LYS A 229 -8.05 -18.70 -7.00
CA LYS A 229 -9.18 -18.90 -7.94
C LYS A 229 -8.72 -19.32 -9.34
N SER A 230 -7.54 -18.88 -9.80
CA SER A 230 -6.97 -19.28 -11.10
C SER A 230 -6.45 -20.71 -11.08
N LEU A 231 -5.96 -21.22 -9.94
CA LEU A 231 -5.49 -22.61 -9.84
C LEU A 231 -6.61 -23.62 -10.07
N ALA A 232 -7.80 -23.36 -9.51
CA ALA A 232 -8.98 -24.18 -9.77
C ALA A 232 -9.44 -24.06 -11.23
N HIS A 233 -9.38 -22.86 -11.83
CA HIS A 233 -9.68 -22.67 -13.24
C HIS A 233 -8.66 -23.33 -14.17
N TYR A 234 -7.38 -23.30 -13.82
CA TYR A 234 -6.28 -23.87 -14.58
C TYR A 234 -6.28 -25.41 -14.47
N ILE A 235 -6.53 -25.96 -13.28
CA ILE A 235 -6.70 -27.40 -13.11
C ILE A 235 -7.98 -27.87 -13.83
N LYS A 236 -9.07 -27.10 -13.77
CA LYS A 236 -10.30 -27.40 -14.55
C LYS A 236 -10.06 -27.27 -16.06
N PHE A 237 -9.27 -26.30 -16.51
CA PHE A 237 -8.83 -26.15 -17.91
C PHE A 237 -7.96 -27.34 -18.35
N LEU A 238 -7.00 -27.78 -17.52
CA LEU A 238 -6.18 -28.96 -17.81
C LEU A 238 -7.01 -30.25 -17.80
N TYR A 239 -8.04 -30.35 -16.95
CA TYR A 239 -8.93 -31.51 -16.90
C TYR A 239 -9.88 -31.56 -18.11
N ILE A 240 -10.48 -30.41 -18.48
CA ILE A 240 -11.33 -30.28 -19.67
C ILE A 240 -10.53 -30.51 -20.97
N ASN A 241 -9.28 -30.06 -21.04
CA ASN A 241 -8.45 -30.27 -22.23
C ASN A 241 -7.76 -31.64 -22.27
N LYS A 242 -7.72 -32.41 -21.17
CA LYS A 242 -7.26 -33.81 -21.19
C LYS A 242 -8.23 -34.72 -21.96
N GLU A 243 -9.51 -34.38 -21.98
CA GLU A 243 -10.54 -35.03 -22.80
C GLU A 243 -10.44 -34.64 -24.29
N ARG A 244 -9.86 -33.47 -24.61
CA ARG A 244 -9.68 -33.00 -26.01
C ARG A 244 -8.40 -33.48 -26.70
N CYS A 245 -7.45 -34.06 -25.96
CA CYS A 245 -6.22 -34.64 -26.51
C CYS A 245 -6.23 -36.17 -26.52
N ARG A 246 -7.43 -36.77 -26.63
CA ARG A 246 -7.62 -38.16 -27.06
C ARG A 246 -8.39 -38.18 -28.38
N LEU A 247 -7.71 -37.74 -29.43
CA LEU A 247 -7.86 -38.19 -30.81
C LEU A 247 -6.45 -38.37 -31.35
#